data_AF-A0A2V9X8Z9-F1
#
_entry.id   AF-A0A2V9X8Z9-F1
#
_cell.length_a   1.000
_cell.length_b   1.000
_cell.length_c   1.000
_cell.angle_alpha   90.00
_cell.angle_beta   90.00
_cell.angle_gamma   90.00
#
_symmetry.space_group_name_H-M   'P 1'
#
loop_
_entity.id
_entity.type
_entity.pdbx_description
1 polymer ?
#
loop_
_entity_poly.entity_id
_entity_poly.type
_entity_poly.pdbx_seq_one_letter_code
_entity_poly.pdbx_strand_id
1 'polypeptide(L)'
;MKSNITRVLLALVAASVVALAPMQANANSCSLAGTAGNWAYTYTGTIFTQNGPVPAAAVGHYHQDAAGNISGRQTRSVAGNSGVEDISGSVSVNKNCTATATIKVLVNGQLQRTAVLAAVFDSNQNHARDIFQSLTLPDGTNVPVVITADVNRLFF
;
A
#
# COMPACT_ATOMS: atom_id res chain seq x y z
N MET A 1 10.00 -28.45 60.58
CA MET A 1 10.89 -27.92 59.51
C MET A 1 10.59 -28.46 58.11
N LYS A 2 10.19 -29.74 57.91
CA LYS A 2 9.89 -30.31 56.57
C LYS A 2 8.64 -29.73 55.86
N SER A 3 7.63 -29.27 56.61
CA SER A 3 6.34 -28.77 56.05
C SER A 3 6.42 -27.38 55.38
N ASN A 4 7.41 -26.55 55.71
CA ASN A 4 7.49 -25.19 55.19
C ASN A 4 8.20 -25.13 53.83
N ILE A 5 9.11 -26.08 53.57
CA ILE A 5 9.85 -26.17 52.31
C ILE A 5 8.92 -26.62 51.17
N THR A 6 7.98 -27.52 51.43
CA THR A 6 7.02 -28.01 50.44
C THR A 6 6.04 -26.93 49.97
N ARG A 7 5.66 -25.99 50.85
CA ARG A 7 4.75 -24.89 50.51
C ARG A 7 5.45 -23.81 49.66
N VAL A 8 6.72 -23.54 49.92
CA VAL A 8 7.51 -22.57 49.14
C VAL A 8 7.81 -23.11 47.73
N LEU A 9 8.09 -24.41 47.60
CA LEU A 9 8.29 -25.05 46.29
C LEU A 9 7.01 -25.09 45.44
N LEU A 10 5.84 -25.33 46.03
CA LEU A 10 4.57 -25.26 45.29
C LEU A 10 4.25 -23.84 44.79
N ALA A 11 4.57 -22.82 45.60
CA ALA A 11 4.34 -21.42 45.23
C ALA A 11 5.26 -20.97 44.09
N LEU A 12 6.51 -21.44 44.05
CA LEU A 12 7.43 -21.14 42.94
C LEU A 12 7.00 -21.81 41.64
N VAL A 13 6.52 -23.05 41.67
CA VAL A 13 6.06 -23.75 40.46
C VAL A 13 4.79 -23.10 39.89
N ALA A 14 3.88 -22.60 40.74
CA ALA A 14 2.69 -21.89 40.30
C ALA A 14 2.99 -20.52 39.66
N ALA A 15 4.07 -19.84 40.10
CA ALA A 15 4.49 -18.56 39.51
C ALA A 15 5.18 -18.72 38.15
N SER A 16 5.78 -19.88 37.86
CA SER A 16 6.48 -20.13 36.59
C SER A 16 5.56 -20.42 35.40
N VAL A 17 4.30 -20.80 35.64
CA VAL A 17 3.36 -21.20 34.56
C VAL A 17 2.67 -19.99 33.90
N VAL A 18 2.70 -18.81 34.54
CA VAL A 18 2.05 -17.60 34.00
C VAL A 18 2.90 -16.88 32.94
N ALA A 19 4.17 -17.26 32.76
CA ALA A 19 5.06 -16.65 31.75
C ALA A 19 4.94 -17.25 30.34
N LEU A 20 4.09 -18.28 30.15
CA LEU A 20 3.76 -18.84 28.83
C LEU A 20 2.46 -18.25 28.29
N ALA A 21 2.23 -16.94 28.45
CA ALA A 21 1.34 -16.28 27.52
C ALA A 21 1.89 -16.59 26.13
N PRO A 22 1.09 -17.13 25.20
CA PRO A 22 1.54 -17.18 23.82
C PRO A 22 1.91 -15.75 23.50
N MET A 23 3.19 -15.50 23.16
CA MET A 23 3.50 -14.35 22.32
C MET A 23 2.49 -14.48 21.21
N GLN A 24 1.50 -13.60 21.17
CA GLN A 24 0.65 -13.50 20.02
C GLN A 24 1.65 -13.29 18.90
N ALA A 25 1.92 -14.36 18.15
CA ALA A 25 2.36 -14.22 16.79
C ALA A 25 1.28 -13.30 16.24
N ASN A 26 1.58 -12.01 16.19
CA ASN A 26 0.87 -11.10 15.35
C ASN A 26 1.12 -11.72 13.98
N ALA A 27 0.25 -12.66 13.59
CA ALA A 27 -0.05 -12.87 12.21
C ALA A 27 -0.49 -11.48 11.80
N ASN A 28 0.47 -10.69 11.30
CA ASN A 28 0.30 -9.30 10.88
C ASN A 28 -0.70 -9.34 9.74
N SER A 29 -1.98 -9.48 10.07
CA SER A 29 -3.04 -9.57 9.10
C SER A 29 -3.25 -8.17 8.61
N CYS A 30 -2.84 -7.91 7.38
CA CYS A 30 -3.11 -6.61 6.79
C CYS A 30 -4.61 -6.36 6.75
N SER A 31 -4.96 -5.09 6.91
CA SER A 31 -6.35 -4.65 6.87
C SER A 31 -6.44 -3.27 6.24
N LEU A 32 -7.64 -2.94 5.77
CA LEU A 32 -7.93 -1.62 5.22
C LEU A 32 -7.68 -0.52 6.26
N ALA A 33 -8.13 -0.74 7.49
CA ALA A 33 -7.90 0.18 8.60
C ALA A 33 -6.41 0.32 8.95
N GLY A 34 -5.64 -0.77 8.89
CA GLY A 34 -4.19 -0.75 9.15
C GLY A 34 -3.38 0.00 8.09
N THR A 35 -3.90 0.11 6.87
CA THR A 35 -3.25 0.81 5.74
C THR A 35 -3.74 2.24 5.55
N ALA A 36 -4.79 2.66 6.26
CA ALA A 36 -5.30 4.03 6.23
C ALA A 36 -4.23 5.03 6.71
N GLY A 37 -4.12 6.17 6.04
CA GLY A 37 -3.14 7.19 6.37
C GLY A 37 -2.71 8.04 5.18
N ASN A 38 -1.65 8.84 5.40
CA ASN A 38 -1.02 9.66 4.38
C ASN A 38 0.23 8.97 3.85
N TRP A 39 0.37 8.97 2.53
CA TRP A 39 1.39 8.23 1.80
C TRP A 39 2.06 9.14 0.79
N ALA A 40 3.35 8.90 0.56
CA ALA A 40 4.11 9.44 -0.56
C ALA A 40 4.56 8.29 -1.44
N TYR A 41 4.66 8.54 -2.74
CA TYR A 41 5.10 7.52 -3.68
C TYR A 41 5.94 8.08 -4.81
N THR A 42 6.69 7.19 -5.42
CA THR A 42 7.26 7.37 -6.76
C THR A 42 6.81 6.24 -7.66
N TYR A 43 6.70 6.49 -8.95
CA TYR A 43 6.70 5.40 -9.93
C TYR A 43 7.59 5.72 -11.11
N THR A 44 8.08 4.67 -11.76
CA THR A 44 8.90 4.78 -12.97
C THR A 44 8.61 3.61 -13.90
N GLY A 45 8.74 3.83 -15.21
CA GLY A 45 8.65 2.76 -16.18
C GLY A 45 8.45 3.25 -17.61
N THR A 46 7.79 2.43 -18.42
CA THR A 46 7.63 2.62 -19.85
C THR A 46 6.15 2.57 -20.24
N ILE A 47 5.76 3.47 -21.13
CA ILE A 47 4.46 3.49 -21.80
C ILE A 47 4.67 3.15 -23.26
N PHE A 48 3.90 2.22 -23.80
CA PHE A 48 4.00 1.83 -25.20
C PHE A 48 2.98 2.61 -26.01
N THR A 49 3.47 3.44 -26.94
CA THR A 49 2.64 4.24 -27.85
C THR A 49 2.76 3.72 -29.27
N GLN A 50 1.94 4.23 -30.19
CA GLN A 50 2.07 3.93 -31.62
C GLN A 50 3.43 4.35 -32.20
N ASN A 51 4.08 5.37 -31.62
CA ASN A 51 5.38 5.87 -32.06
C ASN A 51 6.56 5.21 -31.32
N GLY A 52 6.29 4.17 -30.52
CA GLY A 52 7.29 3.45 -29.74
C GLY A 52 7.18 3.64 -28.23
N PRO A 53 8.07 2.99 -27.46
CA PRO A 53 8.11 3.09 -26.01
C PRO A 53 8.64 4.45 -25.55
N VAL A 54 7.99 5.05 -24.55
CA VAL A 54 8.41 6.30 -23.93
C VAL A 54 8.54 6.15 -22.41
N PRO A 55 9.52 6.80 -21.77
CA PRO A 55 9.69 6.72 -20.33
C PRO A 55 8.60 7.54 -19.62
N ALA A 56 8.20 7.06 -18.45
CA ALA A 56 7.29 7.73 -17.54
C ALA A 56 7.83 7.69 -16.12
N ALA A 57 7.69 8.80 -15.41
CA ALA A 57 8.02 8.89 -13.99
C ALA A 57 7.04 9.82 -13.28
N ALA A 58 6.82 9.61 -11.99
CA ALA A 58 6.07 10.53 -11.15
C ALA A 58 6.51 10.48 -9.70
N VAL A 59 6.19 11.57 -8.99
CA VAL A 59 6.19 11.65 -7.54
C VAL A 59 4.85 12.23 -7.09
N GLY A 60 4.27 11.68 -6.03
CA GLY A 60 2.99 12.13 -5.53
C GLY A 60 2.77 11.80 -4.07
N HIS A 61 1.64 12.26 -3.56
CA HIS A 61 1.14 11.88 -2.25
C HIS A 61 -0.36 11.65 -2.32
N TYR A 62 -0.87 10.82 -1.41
CA TYR A 62 -2.29 10.58 -1.27
C TYR A 62 -2.68 10.31 0.17
N HIS A 63 -3.95 10.55 0.45
CA HIS A 63 -4.64 10.09 1.64
C HIS A 63 -5.47 8.86 1.29
N GLN A 64 -5.35 7.80 2.10
CA GLN A 64 -6.23 6.65 2.09
C GLN A 64 -7.04 6.64 3.39
N ASP A 65 -8.37 6.62 3.29
CA ASP A 65 -9.23 6.49 4.47
C ASP A 65 -9.39 5.03 4.93
N ALA A 66 -10.03 4.83 6.08
CA ALA A 66 -10.28 3.50 6.65
C ALA A 66 -11.27 2.65 5.84
N ALA A 67 -11.99 3.24 4.89
CA ALA A 67 -12.85 2.57 3.92
C ALA A 67 -12.13 2.27 2.59
N GLY A 68 -10.84 2.62 2.47
CA GLY A 68 -10.02 2.36 1.31
C GLY A 68 -10.15 3.39 0.20
N ASN A 69 -10.85 4.51 0.41
CA ASN A 69 -10.93 5.57 -0.60
C ASN A 69 -9.62 6.36 -0.65
N ILE A 70 -9.20 6.69 -1.86
CA ILE A 70 -7.95 7.39 -2.14
C ILE A 70 -8.26 8.78 -2.72
N SER A 71 -7.54 9.79 -2.24
CA SER A 71 -7.48 11.13 -2.84
C SER A 71 -6.08 11.71 -2.72
N GLY A 72 -5.61 12.44 -3.73
CA GLY A 72 -4.25 12.96 -3.71
C GLY A 72 -3.86 13.72 -4.96
N ARG A 73 -2.56 13.96 -5.11
CA ARG A 73 -2.00 14.73 -6.23
C ARG A 73 -0.60 14.24 -6.59
N GLN A 74 -0.24 14.33 -7.86
CA GLN A 74 1.07 13.95 -8.36
C GLN A 74 1.63 14.95 -9.37
N THR A 75 2.95 14.97 -9.48
CA THR A 75 3.65 15.52 -10.64
C THR A 75 4.19 14.36 -11.44
N ARG A 76 3.88 14.35 -12.74
CA ARG A 76 4.27 13.29 -13.67
C ARG A 76 5.07 13.86 -14.81
N SER A 77 5.99 13.07 -15.36
CA SER A 77 6.69 13.32 -16.61
C SER A 77 6.53 12.14 -17.57
N VAL A 78 6.29 12.43 -18.85
CA VAL A 78 6.28 11.45 -19.95
C VAL A 78 7.10 11.99 -21.10
N ALA A 79 8.12 11.24 -21.53
CA ALA A 79 9.04 11.68 -22.58
C ALA A 79 9.61 13.11 -22.33
N GLY A 80 9.81 13.49 -21.06
CA GLY A 80 10.30 14.82 -20.67
C GLY A 80 9.22 15.89 -20.49
N ASN A 81 7.97 15.66 -20.90
CA ASN A 81 6.87 16.60 -20.70
C ASN A 81 6.24 16.39 -19.32
N SER A 82 6.22 17.43 -18.49
CA SER A 82 5.70 17.35 -17.12
C SER A 82 4.36 18.05 -16.94
N GLY A 83 3.53 17.50 -16.06
CA GLY A 83 2.25 18.07 -15.65
C GLY A 83 1.86 17.64 -14.24
N VAL A 84 0.95 18.40 -13.64
CA VAL A 84 0.38 18.12 -12.33
C VAL A 84 -1.03 17.55 -12.51
N GLU A 85 -1.30 16.44 -11.84
CA GLU A 85 -2.53 15.67 -11.98
C GLU A 85 -3.11 15.39 -10.58
N ASP A 86 -4.43 15.45 -10.45
CA ASP A 86 -5.12 14.96 -9.26
C ASP A 86 -5.36 13.46 -9.39
N ILE A 87 -5.39 12.75 -8.26
CA ILE A 87 -5.70 11.33 -8.21
C ILE A 87 -6.85 11.07 -7.25
N SER A 88 -7.70 10.11 -7.60
CA SER A 88 -8.70 9.53 -6.71
C SER A 88 -8.79 8.03 -6.95
N GLY A 89 -9.44 7.29 -6.07
CA GLY A 89 -9.53 5.85 -6.27
C GLY A 89 -10.01 5.08 -5.07
N SER A 90 -9.77 3.78 -5.11
CA SER A 90 -10.05 2.87 -4.03
C SER A 90 -9.01 1.75 -3.97
N VAL A 91 -8.77 1.21 -2.79
CA VAL A 91 -7.93 0.03 -2.58
C VAL A 91 -8.69 -1.05 -1.81
N SER A 92 -8.43 -2.31 -2.15
CA SER A 92 -8.87 -3.48 -1.41
C SER A 92 -7.63 -4.19 -0.86
N VAL A 93 -7.65 -4.56 0.43
CA VAL A 93 -6.51 -5.18 1.13
C VAL A 93 -6.90 -6.56 1.64
N ASN A 94 -6.13 -7.56 1.27
CA ASN A 94 -6.28 -8.92 1.76
C ASN A 94 -5.49 -9.13 3.05
N LYS A 95 -5.89 -10.14 3.84
CA LYS A 95 -5.22 -10.48 5.11
C LYS A 95 -3.75 -10.87 4.95
N ASN A 96 -3.35 -11.34 3.77
CA ASN A 96 -1.96 -11.68 3.42
C ASN A 96 -1.19 -10.49 2.82
N CYS A 97 -1.67 -9.25 3.01
CA CYS A 97 -1.01 -8.01 2.59
C CYS A 97 -0.92 -7.76 1.09
N THR A 98 -1.50 -8.63 0.26
CA THR A 98 -1.75 -8.28 -1.14
C THR A 98 -2.93 -7.33 -1.22
N ALA A 99 -2.87 -6.43 -2.20
CA ALA A 99 -3.89 -5.44 -2.42
C ALA A 99 -4.10 -5.17 -3.91
N THR A 100 -5.27 -4.62 -4.22
CA THR A 100 -5.59 -4.12 -5.56
C THR A 100 -6.08 -2.70 -5.42
N ALA A 101 -5.45 -1.77 -6.13
CA ALA A 101 -5.85 -0.38 -6.18
C ALA A 101 -6.39 -0.02 -7.56
N THR A 102 -7.48 0.74 -7.60
CA THR A 102 -8.00 1.37 -8.81
C THR A 102 -7.81 2.87 -8.67
N ILE A 103 -6.96 3.46 -9.52
CA ILE A 103 -6.58 4.86 -9.45
C ILE A 103 -7.09 5.59 -10.69
N LYS A 104 -7.90 6.61 -10.48
CA LYS A 104 -8.36 7.57 -11.48
C LYS A 104 -7.44 8.77 -11.45
N VAL A 105 -6.98 9.19 -12.61
CA VAL A 105 -6.16 10.39 -12.78
C VAL A 105 -6.98 11.46 -13.46
N LEU A 106 -6.99 12.66 -12.89
CA LEU A 106 -7.81 13.77 -13.33
C LEU A 106 -6.93 14.98 -13.65
N VAL A 107 -7.31 15.69 -14.71
CA VAL A 107 -6.75 17.01 -15.05
C VAL A 107 -7.92 17.95 -15.16
N ASN A 108 -7.90 19.04 -14.37
CA ASN A 108 -9.01 20.00 -14.29
C ASN A 108 -10.37 19.33 -14.01
N GLY A 109 -10.38 18.32 -13.13
CA GLY A 109 -11.58 17.55 -12.77
C GLY A 109 -12.08 16.56 -13.84
N GLN A 110 -11.43 16.48 -15.01
CA GLN A 110 -11.79 15.54 -16.07
C GLN A 110 -10.93 14.28 -16.00
N LEU A 111 -11.57 13.11 -16.06
CA LEU A 111 -10.88 11.82 -16.10
C LEU A 111 -10.00 11.72 -17.34
N GLN A 112 -8.72 11.47 -17.14
CA GLN A 112 -7.75 11.26 -18.23
C GLN A 112 -7.40 9.79 -18.40
N ARG A 113 -7.38 9.03 -17.30
CA ARG A 113 -7.00 7.61 -17.30
C ARG A 113 -7.39 6.92 -16.00
N THR A 114 -7.61 5.63 -16.09
CA THR A 114 -7.81 4.72 -14.94
C THR A 114 -6.72 3.67 -14.95
N ALA A 115 -6.01 3.49 -13.84
CA ALA A 115 -5.03 2.44 -13.64
C ALA A 115 -5.55 1.40 -12.64
N VAL A 116 -5.25 0.14 -12.88
CA VAL A 116 -5.40 -0.93 -11.89
C VAL A 116 -4.01 -1.40 -11.50
N LEU A 117 -3.74 -1.43 -10.20
CA LEU A 117 -2.44 -1.78 -9.65
C LEU A 117 -2.59 -3.02 -8.76
N ALA A 118 -1.63 -3.94 -8.88
CA ALA A 118 -1.38 -4.93 -7.86
C ALA A 118 -0.37 -4.35 -6.88
N ALA A 119 -0.65 -4.48 -5.59
CA ALA A 119 0.14 -3.92 -4.52
C ALA A 119 0.46 -5.00 -3.48
N VAL A 120 1.61 -4.86 -2.81
CA VAL A 120 1.96 -5.64 -1.62
C VAL A 120 2.43 -4.68 -0.54
N PHE A 121 1.70 -4.67 0.58
CA PHE A 121 2.15 -3.98 1.78
C PHE A 121 3.22 -4.80 2.51
N ASP A 122 4.27 -4.12 2.94
CA ASP A 122 5.32 -4.69 3.79
C ASP A 122 5.67 -3.70 4.92
N SER A 123 6.75 -3.98 5.65
CA SER A 123 7.25 -3.11 6.72
C SER A 123 6.14 -2.71 7.73
N ASN A 124 5.35 -3.71 8.15
CA ASN A 124 4.20 -3.54 9.03
C ASN A 124 3.14 -2.53 8.52
N GLN A 125 2.83 -2.55 7.21
CA GLN A 125 1.85 -1.63 6.58
C GLN A 125 2.30 -0.15 6.58
N ASN A 126 3.61 0.08 6.56
CA ASN A 126 4.22 1.42 6.41
C ASN A 126 4.93 1.61 5.07
N HIS A 127 5.00 0.56 4.27
CA HIS A 127 5.58 0.59 2.94
C HIS A 127 4.77 -0.34 2.01
N ALA A 128 4.73 -0.01 0.73
CA ALA A 128 4.08 -0.81 -0.30
C ALA A 128 4.87 -0.76 -1.61
N ARG A 129 4.78 -1.87 -2.36
CA ARG A 129 5.34 -2.02 -3.69
C ARG A 129 4.23 -2.38 -4.65
N ASP A 130 4.15 -1.63 -5.76
CA ASP A 130 3.06 -1.77 -6.70
C ASP A 130 3.56 -1.98 -8.13
N ILE A 131 2.70 -2.59 -8.95
CA ILE A 131 2.88 -2.69 -10.39
C ILE A 131 1.55 -2.40 -11.10
N PHE A 132 1.63 -1.67 -12.21
CA PHE A 132 0.49 -1.40 -13.06
C PHE A 132 0.08 -2.68 -13.79
N GLN A 133 -1.14 -3.16 -13.54
CA GLN A 133 -1.74 -4.29 -14.26
C GLN A 133 -2.43 -3.81 -15.54
N SER A 134 -3.02 -2.61 -15.51
CA SER A 134 -3.63 -1.98 -16.69
C SER A 134 -3.64 -0.47 -16.57
N LEU A 135 -3.78 0.18 -17.73
CA LEU A 135 -4.03 1.61 -17.85
C LEU A 135 -5.01 1.83 -18.99
N THR A 136 -6.18 2.41 -18.72
CA THR A 136 -7.21 2.67 -19.73
C THR A 136 -7.50 4.15 -19.85
N LEU A 137 -7.79 4.59 -21.07
CA LEU A 137 -8.31 5.92 -21.39
C LEU A 137 -9.84 5.97 -21.15
N PRO A 138 -10.46 7.17 -21.12
CA PRO A 138 -11.89 7.32 -20.86
C PRO A 138 -12.80 6.63 -21.90
N ASP A 139 -12.29 6.44 -23.12
CA ASP A 139 -12.96 5.71 -24.21
C ASP A 139 -12.84 4.18 -24.07
N GLY A 140 -12.15 3.68 -23.04
CA GLY A 140 -11.89 2.26 -22.81
C GLY A 140 -10.63 1.72 -23.49
N THR A 141 -9.92 2.52 -24.28
CA THR A 141 -8.67 2.12 -24.94
C THR A 141 -7.62 1.71 -23.89
N ASN A 142 -7.08 0.50 -24.02
CA ASN A 142 -5.97 0.04 -23.19
C ASN A 142 -4.64 0.62 -23.69
N VAL A 143 -3.87 1.20 -22.78
CA VAL A 143 -2.52 1.70 -23.03
C VAL A 143 -1.53 0.72 -22.39
N PRO A 144 -0.74 -0.02 -23.17
CA PRO A 144 0.21 -0.97 -22.59
C PRO A 144 1.30 -0.23 -21.81
N VAL A 145 1.60 -0.72 -20.61
CA VAL A 145 2.57 -0.12 -19.70
C VAL A 145 3.36 -1.19 -18.97
N VAL A 146 4.60 -0.85 -18.60
CA VAL A 146 5.41 -1.58 -17.61
C VAL A 146 5.91 -0.54 -16.63
N ILE A 147 5.22 -0.37 -15.51
CA ILE A 147 5.49 0.67 -14.52
C ILE A 147 5.37 0.05 -13.12
N THR A 148 6.35 0.34 -12.27
CA THR A 148 6.35 -0.04 -10.85
C THR A 148 6.32 1.19 -9.98
N ALA A 149 5.74 1.08 -8.78
CA ALA A 149 5.71 2.13 -7.78
C ALA A 149 6.30 1.67 -6.45
N ASP A 150 6.87 2.62 -5.73
CA ASP A 150 7.39 2.50 -4.37
C ASP A 150 6.68 3.52 -3.49
N VAL A 151 6.11 3.08 -2.37
CA VAL A 151 5.11 3.82 -1.61
C VAL A 151 5.44 3.77 -0.12
N ASN A 152 5.61 4.92 0.51
CA ASN A 152 6.00 5.05 1.91
C ASN A 152 4.98 5.87 2.71
N ARG A 153 4.68 5.46 3.94
CA ARG A 153 3.84 6.24 4.84
C ARG A 153 4.57 7.52 5.23
N LEU A 154 3.89 8.67 5.17
CA LEU A 154 4.50 9.98 5.42
C LEU A 154 4.81 10.24 6.90
N PHE A 155 3.90 9.83 7.80
CA PHE A 155 4.03 10.05 9.23
C PHE A 155 3.75 8.74 9.97
N PHE A 156 4.57 8.43 10.97
CA PHE A 156 4.50 7.22 11.81
C PHE A 156 4.42 7.60 13.29
#